data_AF-A0A150NYP6-F1
#
_entry.id   AF-A0A150NYP6-F1
#
_cell.length_a   1.000
_cell.length_b   1.000
_cell.length_c   1.000
_cell.angle_alpha   90.00
_cell.angle_beta   90.00
_cell.angle_gamma   90.00
#
_symmetry.space_group_name_H-M   'P 1'
#
loop_
_entity.id
_entity.type
_entity.pdbx_description
1 polymer ?
#
loop_
_entity_poly.entity_id
_entity_poly.type
_entity_poly.pdbx_seq_one_letter_code
_entity_poly.pdbx_strand_id
1 'polypeptide(L)'
;MTHDPERGPDLDALAERLLTDPRVTYVIWNKRIANRQIQGGAWRLYDGTNPHTRHLHVSIRAETRNDERPWALPDPGAAVAGAPAVPPLPGVVEGWKDGLVDNVYWSELELGPYRLRVATDALSVRGVRLPVAFREALELCRLSHYLPPTRAICDARWRAAARRVVLAPLAPPGLPPLLDRHPTLEAQAREWSKRIGPKSAALLDGPWKEWILEPGLRERQAVSYGLRREDGSVWQEPGRVHDDAHKDWSQLWAPVHRKATRDGKEVDLVDELARGSELLLGGALPPWLVEVLR
;
A
#
# COMPACT_ATOMS: atom_id res chain seq x y z
N MET A 1 -16.01 -9.68 -3.76
CA MET A 1 -15.99 -8.28 -3.28
C MET A 1 -14.92 -8.15 -2.20
N THR A 2 -14.03 -7.16 -2.26
CA THR A 2 -12.93 -7.01 -1.29
C THR A 2 -13.43 -6.35 0.00
N HIS A 3 -12.96 -6.82 1.15
CA HIS A 3 -13.26 -6.24 2.45
C HIS A 3 -12.49 -4.93 2.60
N ASP A 4 -13.21 -3.81 2.63
CA ASP A 4 -12.71 -2.51 3.08
C ASP A 4 -13.49 -2.17 4.36
N PRO A 5 -12.92 -2.36 5.56
CA PRO A 5 -13.62 -2.10 6.82
C PRO A 5 -14.04 -0.65 7.04
N GLU A 6 -13.50 0.30 6.26
CA GLU A 6 -13.68 1.74 6.47
C GLU A 6 -14.66 2.37 5.49
N ARG A 7 -14.72 1.84 4.27
CA ARG A 7 -15.52 2.40 3.16
C ARG A 7 -16.27 1.34 2.37
N GLY A 8 -16.02 0.06 2.65
CA GLY A 8 -16.70 -1.06 2.01
C GLY A 8 -18.02 -1.39 2.71
N PRO A 9 -18.90 -2.14 2.04
CA PRO A 9 -20.10 -2.67 2.67
C PRO A 9 -19.70 -3.63 3.80
N ASP A 10 -20.50 -3.67 4.85
CA ASP A 10 -20.42 -4.72 5.86
C ASP A 10 -20.55 -6.09 5.16
N LEU A 11 -19.44 -6.82 5.07
CA LEU A 11 -19.40 -8.09 4.36
C LEU A 11 -20.08 -9.22 5.14
N ASP A 12 -20.26 -9.10 6.46
CA ASP A 12 -21.08 -10.03 7.22
C ASP A 12 -22.56 -9.81 6.88
N ALA A 13 -23.05 -8.57 6.97
CA ALA A 13 -24.43 -8.24 6.60
C ALA A 13 -24.73 -8.52 5.12
N LEU A 14 -23.76 -8.23 4.24
CA LEU A 14 -23.88 -8.51 2.82
C LEU A 14 -23.87 -10.02 2.55
N ALA A 15 -23.03 -10.81 3.21
CA ALA A 15 -23.02 -12.27 3.07
C ALA A 15 -24.37 -12.89 3.44
N GLU A 16 -24.94 -12.48 4.57
CA GLU A 16 -26.28 -12.91 4.98
C GLU A 16 -27.34 -12.50 3.96
N ARG A 17 -27.29 -11.25 3.47
CA ARG A 17 -28.26 -10.78 2.49
C ARG A 17 -28.17 -11.53 1.17
N LEU A 18 -26.96 -11.74 0.65
CA LEU A 18 -26.72 -12.47 -0.59
C LEU A 18 -27.22 -13.91 -0.49
N LEU A 19 -27.10 -14.57 0.66
CA LEU A 19 -27.61 -15.92 0.87
C LEU A 19 -29.14 -16.01 0.75
N THR A 20 -29.87 -14.91 0.95
CA THR A 20 -31.33 -14.87 0.76
C THR A 20 -31.77 -14.73 -0.69
N ASP A 21 -30.87 -14.32 -1.60
CA ASP A 21 -31.20 -14.12 -3.01
C ASP A 21 -31.37 -15.48 -3.73
N PRO A 22 -32.45 -15.70 -4.49
CA PRO A 22 -32.70 -16.97 -5.17
C PRO A 22 -31.68 -17.28 -6.29
N ARG A 23 -30.93 -16.29 -6.78
CA ARG A 23 -29.90 -16.46 -7.80
C ARG A 23 -28.61 -17.04 -7.23
N VAL A 24 -28.41 -16.95 -5.92
CA VAL A 24 -27.17 -17.39 -5.26
C VAL A 24 -27.18 -18.90 -5.02
N THR A 25 -26.08 -19.56 -5.40
CA THR A 25 -25.80 -20.97 -5.13
C THR A 25 -25.18 -21.13 -3.74
N TYR A 26 -24.10 -20.40 -3.48
CA TYR A 26 -23.42 -20.39 -2.18
C TYR A 26 -22.64 -19.10 -1.95
N VAL A 27 -22.34 -18.81 -0.69
CA VAL A 27 -21.49 -17.70 -0.24
C VAL A 27 -20.35 -18.25 0.61
N ILE A 28 -19.13 -17.73 0.40
CA ILE A 28 -17.96 -18.00 1.24
C ILE A 28 -17.44 -16.69 1.81
N TRP A 29 -17.41 -16.61 3.14
CA TRP A 29 -16.93 -15.43 3.87
C TRP A 29 -16.36 -15.82 5.23
N ASN A 30 -15.18 -15.27 5.54
CA ASN A 30 -14.54 -15.39 6.85
C ASN A 30 -14.41 -16.85 7.33
N LYS A 31 -13.81 -17.72 6.50
CA LYS A 31 -13.64 -19.17 6.73
C LYS A 31 -14.95 -19.96 6.92
N ARG A 32 -16.08 -19.43 6.42
CA ARG A 32 -17.38 -20.09 6.46
C ARG A 32 -17.96 -20.20 5.06
N ILE A 33 -18.75 -21.24 4.81
CA ILE A 33 -19.53 -21.43 3.59
C ILE A 33 -20.99 -21.74 3.93
N ALA A 34 -21.92 -21.12 3.20
CA ALA A 34 -23.35 -21.41 3.28
C ALA A 34 -23.94 -21.63 1.88
N ASN A 35 -24.84 -22.60 1.78
CA ASN A 35 -25.58 -22.94 0.56
C ASN A 35 -27.01 -23.30 0.98
N ARG A 36 -28.02 -22.62 0.41
CA ARG A 36 -29.44 -22.81 0.79
C ARG A 36 -29.94 -24.24 0.65
N GLN A 37 -29.39 -25.00 -0.31
CA GLN A 37 -29.78 -26.39 -0.56
C GLN A 37 -29.09 -27.38 0.38
N ILE A 38 -28.09 -26.94 1.14
CA ILE A 38 -27.33 -27.77 2.08
C ILE A 38 -27.62 -27.29 3.49
N GLN A 39 -28.14 -28.18 4.34
CA GLN A 39 -28.45 -27.87 5.75
C GLN A 39 -29.30 -26.59 5.92
N GLY A 40 -30.24 -26.35 5.00
CA GLY A 40 -31.13 -25.19 5.05
C GLY A 40 -30.44 -23.84 4.94
N GLY A 41 -29.20 -23.77 4.45
CA GLY A 41 -28.42 -22.53 4.40
C GLY A 41 -27.57 -22.26 5.64
N ALA A 42 -27.44 -23.21 6.57
CA ALA A 42 -26.57 -23.04 7.72
C ALA A 42 -25.11 -22.77 7.30
N TRP A 43 -24.46 -21.85 8.02
CA TRP A 43 -23.03 -21.60 7.89
C TRP A 43 -22.22 -22.77 8.43
N ARG A 44 -21.25 -23.23 7.64
CA ARG A 44 -20.35 -24.33 7.97
C ARG A 44 -18.90 -23.88 7.84
N LEU A 45 -17.98 -24.55 8.52
CA LEU A 45 -16.55 -24.32 8.32
C LEU A 45 -16.20 -24.52 6.84
N TYR A 46 -15.42 -23.59 6.30
CA TYR A 46 -14.82 -23.69 4.97
C TYR A 46 -13.32 -23.96 5.13
N ASP A 47 -12.89 -25.12 4.64
CA ASP A 47 -11.54 -25.68 4.74
C ASP A 47 -10.72 -25.54 3.45
N GLY A 48 -11.26 -24.86 2.44
CA GLY A 48 -10.55 -24.62 1.18
C GLY A 48 -9.33 -23.70 1.35
N THR A 49 -8.37 -23.85 0.45
CA THR A 49 -7.04 -23.20 0.53
C THR A 49 -7.07 -21.68 0.64
N ASN A 50 -8.04 -21.00 0.01
CA ASN A 50 -8.26 -19.57 0.18
C ASN A 50 -9.33 -19.34 1.26
N PRO A 51 -8.99 -18.82 2.46
CA PRO A 51 -9.92 -18.75 3.58
C PRO A 51 -10.99 -17.65 3.47
N HIS A 52 -10.99 -16.82 2.40
CA HIS A 52 -11.98 -15.76 2.17
C HIS A 52 -12.14 -14.78 3.35
N THR A 53 -11.06 -14.45 4.05
CA THR A 53 -11.03 -13.46 5.16
C THR A 53 -10.81 -12.02 4.70
N ARG A 54 -10.52 -11.83 3.40
CA ARG A 54 -10.24 -10.51 2.80
C ARG A 54 -11.20 -10.13 1.68
N HIS A 55 -12.04 -11.07 1.26
CA HIS A 55 -13.02 -10.85 0.23
C HIS A 55 -14.16 -11.85 0.41
N LEU A 56 -15.38 -11.40 0.08
CA LEU A 56 -16.55 -12.24 -0.04
C LEU A 56 -16.57 -12.87 -1.44
N HIS A 57 -16.74 -14.19 -1.47
CA HIS A 57 -17.01 -14.94 -2.69
C HIS A 57 -18.47 -15.36 -2.74
N VAL A 58 -19.11 -15.10 -3.88
CA VAL A 58 -20.50 -15.47 -4.15
C VAL A 58 -20.53 -16.26 -5.45
N SER A 59 -21.22 -17.39 -5.42
CA SER A 59 -21.47 -18.21 -6.60
C SER A 59 -22.93 -18.06 -7.02
N ILE A 60 -23.15 -17.88 -8.33
CA ILE A 60 -24.47 -17.66 -8.93
C ILE A 60 -24.90 -18.93 -9.66
N ARG A 61 -26.20 -19.25 -9.62
CA ARG A 61 -26.78 -20.38 -10.35
C ARG A 61 -26.66 -20.14 -11.85
N ALA A 62 -26.28 -21.17 -12.60
CA ALA A 62 -26.03 -21.06 -14.03
C ALA A 62 -27.29 -20.60 -14.79
N GLU A 63 -28.47 -21.04 -14.34
CA GLU A 63 -29.77 -20.79 -14.96
C GLU A 63 -30.22 -19.33 -14.78
N THR A 64 -29.74 -18.66 -13.74
CA THR A 64 -30.12 -17.26 -13.41
C THR A 64 -29.00 -16.27 -13.69
N ARG A 65 -27.94 -16.65 -14.41
CA ARG A 65 -26.76 -15.80 -14.66
C ARG A 65 -27.08 -14.51 -15.44
N ASN A 66 -28.15 -14.55 -16.24
CA ASN A 66 -28.62 -13.43 -17.06
C ASN A 66 -29.80 -12.68 -16.40
N ASP A 67 -30.07 -12.91 -15.11
CA ASP A 67 -31.15 -12.26 -14.40
C ASP A 67 -30.76 -10.84 -13.95
N GLU A 68 -31.22 -9.86 -14.71
CA GLU A 68 -30.91 -8.43 -14.54
C GLU A 68 -31.76 -7.73 -13.47
N ARG A 69 -32.65 -8.45 -12.77
CA ARG A 69 -33.47 -7.84 -11.72
C ARG A 69 -32.59 -7.19 -10.64
N PRO A 70 -32.99 -6.04 -10.07
CA PRO A 70 -32.22 -5.40 -9.01
C PRO A 70 -31.98 -6.34 -7.83
N TRP A 71 -30.79 -6.25 -7.23
CA TRP A 71 -30.48 -6.98 -6.01
C TRP A 71 -31.03 -6.22 -4.80
N ALA A 72 -31.68 -6.93 -3.88
CA ALA A 72 -32.11 -6.37 -2.61
C ALA A 72 -30.93 -6.31 -1.62
N LEU A 73 -29.96 -5.44 -1.88
CA LEU A 73 -28.76 -5.28 -1.04
C LEU A 73 -29.01 -4.29 0.10
N PRO A 74 -28.24 -4.35 1.20
CA PRO A 74 -28.25 -3.32 2.23
C PRO A 74 -27.83 -1.97 1.64
N ASP A 75 -28.32 -0.86 2.19
CA ASP A 75 -27.88 0.47 1.77
C ASP A 75 -26.35 0.61 1.93
N PRO A 76 -25.61 1.05 0.90
CA PRO A 76 -24.14 1.14 0.93
C PRO A 76 -23.58 2.02 2.05
N GLY A 77 -24.42 2.86 2.67
CA GLY A 77 -24.05 3.82 3.71
C GLY A 77 -24.60 3.50 5.11
N ALA A 78 -25.31 2.39 5.30
CA ALA A 78 -25.77 1.99 6.62
C ALA A 78 -24.62 1.31 7.39
N ALA A 79 -23.70 2.13 7.93
CA ALA A 79 -22.76 1.67 8.95
C ALA A 79 -23.56 1.14 10.14
N VAL A 80 -23.39 -0.14 10.45
CA VAL A 80 -24.13 -0.78 11.55
C VAL A 80 -23.60 -0.23 12.87
N ALA A 81 -24.46 0.46 13.63
CA ALA A 81 -24.18 0.82 15.02
C ALA A 81 -23.93 -0.48 15.81
N GLY A 82 -22.74 -0.61 16.41
CA GLY A 82 -22.36 -1.80 17.18
C GLY A 82 -21.41 -2.76 16.48
N ALA A 83 -20.92 -2.46 15.27
CA ALA A 83 -19.73 -3.12 14.76
C ALA A 83 -18.59 -3.00 15.80
N PRO A 84 -17.86 -4.08 16.13
CA PRO A 84 -16.74 -3.98 17.05
C PRO A 84 -15.78 -2.90 16.57
N ALA A 85 -15.31 -2.05 17.48
CA ALA A 85 -14.38 -0.98 17.15
C ALA A 85 -13.23 -1.56 16.32
N VAL A 86 -13.01 -1.00 15.12
CA VAL A 86 -11.90 -1.43 14.26
C VAL A 86 -10.63 -1.32 15.10
N PRO A 87 -9.88 -2.43 15.31
CA PRO A 87 -8.68 -2.37 16.12
C PRO A 87 -7.70 -1.39 15.47
N PRO A 88 -6.90 -0.67 16.28
CA PRO A 88 -5.94 0.31 15.78
C PRO A 88 -5.06 -0.32 14.70
N LEU A 89 -4.61 0.51 13.75
CA LEU A 89 -3.73 0.03 12.71
C LEU A 89 -2.37 -0.29 13.35
N PRO A 90 -1.78 -1.46 13.04
CA PRO A 90 -0.41 -1.73 13.43
C PRO A 90 0.54 -0.78 12.70
N GLY A 91 1.79 -0.67 13.18
CA GLY A 91 2.86 -0.10 12.37
C GLY A 91 3.05 -0.91 11.08
N VAL A 92 3.73 -0.33 10.09
CA VAL A 92 3.93 -1.01 8.79
C VAL A 92 4.73 -2.30 8.93
N VAL A 93 5.66 -2.37 9.90
CA VAL A 93 6.50 -3.55 10.16
C VAL A 93 5.69 -4.68 10.77
N GLU A 94 4.89 -4.37 11.79
CA GLU A 94 3.98 -5.34 12.42
C GLU A 94 2.91 -5.77 11.42
N GLY A 95 2.35 -4.83 10.67
CA GLY A 95 1.43 -5.12 9.58
C GLY A 95 2.04 -6.04 8.51
N TRP A 96 3.34 -5.91 8.23
CA TRP A 96 4.04 -6.84 7.35
C TRP A 96 4.16 -8.24 7.96
N LYS A 97 4.64 -8.34 9.22
CA LYS A 97 4.83 -9.61 9.95
C LYS A 97 3.51 -10.37 10.10
N ASP A 98 2.41 -9.67 10.32
CA ASP A 98 1.05 -10.22 10.44
C ASP A 98 0.38 -10.47 9.07
N GLY A 99 1.08 -10.17 7.97
CA GLY A 99 0.59 -10.33 6.61
C GLY A 99 -0.57 -9.41 6.25
N LEU A 100 -0.74 -8.29 6.96
CA LEU A 100 -1.82 -7.32 6.81
C LEU A 100 -1.56 -6.25 5.73
N VAL A 101 -0.35 -6.20 5.16
CA VAL A 101 -0.05 -5.36 3.99
C VAL A 101 -0.84 -5.87 2.78
N ASP A 102 -1.57 -4.98 2.11
CA ASP A 102 -2.65 -5.38 1.20
C ASP A 102 -2.54 -4.86 -0.25
N ASN A 103 -1.43 -4.22 -0.62
CA ASN A 103 -1.30 -3.56 -1.93
C ASN A 103 0.11 -3.58 -2.53
N VAL A 104 0.82 -4.72 -2.45
CA VAL A 104 2.10 -4.87 -3.17
C VAL A 104 1.84 -5.39 -4.59
N TYR A 105 1.64 -4.46 -5.53
CA TYR A 105 1.64 -4.75 -6.97
C TYR A 105 2.88 -4.17 -7.61
N TRP A 106 3.41 -4.84 -8.64
CA TRP A 106 4.64 -4.44 -9.31
C TRP A 106 4.35 -3.85 -10.68
N SER A 107 4.99 -2.71 -10.97
CA SER A 107 5.13 -2.17 -12.32
C SER A 107 6.58 -2.30 -12.76
N GLU A 108 6.79 -2.61 -14.03
CA GLU A 108 8.11 -2.43 -14.65
C GLU A 108 8.38 -0.94 -14.86
N LEU A 109 9.63 -0.54 -14.64
CA LEU A 109 10.11 0.83 -14.81
C LEU A 109 11.46 0.80 -15.51
N GLU A 110 11.55 1.46 -16.67
CA GLU A 110 12.80 1.56 -17.42
C GLU A 110 13.61 2.78 -16.96
N LEU A 111 14.91 2.56 -16.72
CA LEU A 111 15.87 3.60 -16.36
C LEU A 111 17.22 3.26 -16.98
N GLY A 112 17.48 3.80 -18.18
CA GLY A 112 18.66 3.46 -18.98
C GLY A 112 18.71 1.96 -19.29
N PRO A 113 19.81 1.23 -18.99
CA PRO A 113 19.90 -0.21 -19.24
C PRO A 113 19.09 -1.03 -18.23
N TYR A 114 18.57 -0.42 -17.16
CA TYR A 114 17.85 -1.12 -16.12
C TYR A 114 16.37 -1.20 -16.41
N ARG A 115 15.80 -2.37 -16.18
CA ARG A 115 14.37 -2.59 -16.00
C ARG A 115 14.14 -2.99 -14.55
N LEU A 116 13.61 -2.02 -13.80
CA LEU A 116 13.33 -2.09 -12.39
C LEU A 116 11.91 -2.59 -12.16
N ARG A 117 11.65 -3.15 -10.98
CA ARG A 117 10.28 -3.39 -10.50
C ARG A 117 10.02 -2.47 -9.33
N VAL A 118 9.02 -1.60 -9.47
CA VAL A 118 8.62 -0.65 -8.43
C VAL A 118 7.19 -0.95 -7.99
N ALA A 119 6.91 -0.74 -6.71
CA ALA A 119 5.55 -0.83 -6.22
C ALA A 119 4.67 0.19 -6.93
N THR A 120 3.46 -0.22 -7.30
CA THR A 120 2.52 0.66 -8.01
C THR A 120 1.95 1.77 -7.13
N ASP A 121 2.12 1.66 -5.80
CA ASP A 121 1.60 2.58 -4.81
C ASP A 121 2.42 2.46 -3.52
N ALA A 122 2.23 3.38 -2.57
CA ALA A 122 2.83 3.26 -1.25
C ALA A 122 2.18 2.15 -0.43
N LEU A 123 2.96 1.46 0.42
CA LEU A 123 2.46 0.36 1.23
C LEU A 123 1.28 0.78 2.11
N SER A 124 0.28 -0.09 2.18
CA SER A 124 -0.92 0.11 2.97
C SER A 124 -1.32 -1.13 3.75
N VAL A 125 -1.92 -0.89 4.91
CA VAL A 125 -2.48 -1.91 5.79
C VAL A 125 -3.95 -1.59 5.97
N ARG A 126 -4.81 -2.56 5.71
CA ARG A 126 -6.28 -2.42 5.76
C ARG A 126 -6.80 -1.20 4.98
N GLY A 127 -6.19 -0.88 3.84
CA GLY A 127 -6.61 0.22 2.97
C GLY A 127 -6.00 1.58 3.27
N VAL A 128 -5.21 1.71 4.33
CA VAL A 128 -4.58 2.96 4.74
C VAL A 128 -3.09 2.92 4.44
N ARG A 129 -2.60 3.89 3.66
CA ARG A 129 -1.17 4.06 3.44
C ARG A 129 -0.55 4.55 4.74
N LEU A 130 0.37 3.77 5.30
CA LEU A 130 0.92 4.03 6.62
C LEU A 130 2.23 4.80 6.54
N PRO A 131 2.45 5.77 7.45
CA PRO A 131 3.74 6.40 7.65
C PRO A 131 4.83 5.40 8.03
N VAL A 132 5.99 5.55 7.39
CA VAL A 132 7.15 4.69 7.60
C VAL A 132 8.34 5.57 7.98
N ALA A 133 9.02 5.25 9.07
CA ALA A 133 10.31 5.84 9.43
C ALA A 133 11.43 5.14 8.66
N PHE A 134 12.57 5.80 8.44
CA PHE A 134 13.63 5.17 7.65
C PHE A 134 14.16 3.88 8.29
N ARG A 135 14.28 3.83 9.62
CA ARG A 135 14.66 2.59 10.33
C ARG A 135 13.66 1.44 10.13
N GLU A 136 12.37 1.75 10.01
CA GLU A 136 11.32 0.77 9.73
C GLU A 136 11.43 0.28 8.29
N ALA A 137 11.73 1.17 7.34
CA ALA A 137 12.00 0.79 5.95
C ALA A 137 13.22 -0.15 5.87
N LEU A 138 14.31 0.14 6.60
CA LEU A 138 15.48 -0.75 6.67
C LEU A 138 15.17 -2.09 7.33
N GLU A 139 14.31 -2.13 8.36
CA GLU A 139 13.82 -3.39 8.92
C GLU A 139 13.01 -4.19 7.89
N LEU A 140 12.12 -3.54 7.15
CA LEU A 140 11.37 -4.18 6.07
C LEU A 140 12.28 -4.69 4.96
N CYS A 141 13.41 -4.02 4.66
CA CYS A 141 14.40 -4.52 3.71
C CYS A 141 14.97 -5.88 4.15
N ARG A 142 15.25 -6.06 5.44
CA ARG A 142 15.74 -7.34 5.99
C ARG A 142 14.68 -8.44 5.99
N LEU A 143 13.41 -8.06 6.11
CA LEU A 143 12.27 -8.98 6.14
C LEU A 143 11.70 -9.28 4.74
N SER A 144 12.27 -8.68 3.69
CA SER A 144 11.73 -8.76 2.33
C SER A 144 12.85 -8.73 1.29
N HIS A 145 12.47 -8.57 0.02
CA HIS A 145 13.41 -8.32 -1.07
C HIS A 145 13.26 -6.89 -1.58
N TYR A 146 12.91 -5.94 -0.72
CA TYR A 146 12.57 -4.57 -1.11
C TYR A 146 13.63 -3.58 -0.64
N LEU A 147 13.69 -2.45 -1.33
CA LEU A 147 14.64 -1.36 -1.09
C LEU A 147 13.90 -0.02 -1.09
N PRO A 148 14.38 0.97 -0.32
CA PRO A 148 14.03 2.36 -0.56
C PRO A 148 14.50 2.77 -1.96
N PRO A 149 13.75 3.63 -2.67
CA PRO A 149 14.16 4.12 -3.97
C PRO A 149 15.39 5.03 -3.87
N THR A 150 16.07 5.26 -4.98
CA THR A 150 17.01 6.39 -5.13
C THR A 150 16.27 7.59 -5.72
N ARG A 151 16.87 8.78 -5.68
CA ARG A 151 16.33 9.95 -6.38
C ARG A 151 16.01 9.66 -7.86
N ALA A 152 16.92 9.02 -8.58
CA ALA A 152 16.74 8.69 -9.98
C ALA A 152 15.52 7.78 -10.21
N ILE A 153 15.27 6.84 -9.29
CA ILE A 153 14.10 5.95 -9.35
C ILE A 153 12.82 6.73 -9.05
N CYS A 154 12.81 7.62 -8.05
CA CYS A 154 11.67 8.50 -7.77
C CYS A 154 11.32 9.38 -8.99
N ASP A 155 12.33 9.94 -9.66
CA ASP A 155 12.17 10.75 -10.88
C ASP A 155 11.66 9.93 -12.07
N ALA A 156 12.18 8.71 -12.26
CA ALA A 156 11.69 7.79 -13.28
C ALA A 156 10.24 7.37 -13.01
N ARG A 157 9.90 7.04 -11.76
CA ARG A 157 8.55 6.63 -11.36
C ARG A 157 7.53 7.73 -11.64
N TRP A 158 7.82 8.97 -11.25
CA TRP A 158 6.96 10.13 -11.55
C TRP A 158 6.69 10.27 -13.06
N ARG A 159 7.73 10.17 -13.89
CA ARG A 159 7.59 10.26 -15.35
C ARG A 159 6.76 9.12 -15.93
N ALA A 160 6.94 7.90 -15.43
CA ALA A 160 6.23 6.72 -15.91
C ALA A 160 4.81 6.55 -15.31
N ALA A 161 4.47 7.27 -14.24
CA ALA A 161 3.21 7.07 -13.52
C ALA A 161 2.00 7.33 -14.43
N ALA A 162 1.11 6.33 -14.51
CA ALA A 162 -0.18 6.43 -15.18
C ALA A 162 -1.12 7.38 -14.45
N ARG A 163 -0.98 7.47 -13.11
CA ARG A 163 -1.71 8.41 -12.26
C ARG A 163 -0.75 9.19 -11.39
N ARG A 164 -0.82 10.51 -11.48
CA ARG A 164 -0.06 11.44 -10.64
C ARG A 164 -1.03 12.14 -9.70
N VAL A 165 -0.72 12.14 -8.41
CA VAL A 165 -1.51 12.85 -7.41
C VAL A 165 -0.63 13.91 -6.77
N VAL A 166 -0.95 15.17 -7.03
CA VAL A 166 -0.26 16.33 -6.46
C VAL A 166 -1.16 16.93 -5.39
N LEU A 167 -0.64 16.99 -4.16
CA LEU A 167 -1.25 17.73 -3.07
C LEU A 167 -0.20 18.66 -2.49
N ALA A 168 -0.60 19.90 -2.22
CA ALA A 168 0.29 20.85 -1.56
C ALA A 168 0.70 20.32 -0.17
N PRO A 169 1.94 20.57 0.29
CA PRO A 169 2.33 20.30 1.66
C PRO A 169 1.36 20.97 2.64
N LEU A 170 1.06 20.28 3.72
CA LEU A 170 0.31 20.88 4.82
C LEU A 170 1.24 21.79 5.61
N ALA A 171 1.12 23.09 5.39
CA ALA A 171 1.81 24.15 6.11
C ALA A 171 0.81 25.05 6.85
N PRO A 172 1.25 25.84 7.86
CA PRO A 172 0.43 26.90 8.42
C PRO A 172 -0.12 27.84 7.34
N PRO A 173 -1.38 28.31 7.44
CA PRO A 173 -2.30 28.16 8.57
C PRO A 173 -3.13 26.86 8.56
N GLY A 174 -3.01 26.01 7.54
CA GLY A 174 -3.85 24.81 7.38
C GLY A 174 -3.42 23.61 8.23
N LEU A 175 -2.15 23.57 8.66
CA LEU A 175 -1.61 22.45 9.44
C LEU A 175 -2.18 22.34 10.86
N PRO A 176 -2.20 23.40 11.71
CA PRO A 176 -2.72 23.28 13.08
C PRO A 176 -4.17 22.77 13.15
N PRO A 177 -5.14 23.29 12.36
CA PRO A 177 -6.51 22.78 12.38
C PRO A 177 -6.64 21.32 11.95
N LEU A 178 -5.73 20.80 11.13
CA LEU A 178 -5.73 19.40 10.72
C LEU A 178 -5.23 18.51 11.87
N LEU A 179 -4.16 18.91 12.55
CA LEU A 179 -3.62 18.19 13.70
C LEU A 179 -4.62 18.17 14.87
N ASP A 180 -5.36 19.28 15.08
CA ASP A 180 -6.41 19.34 16.10
C ASP A 180 -7.56 18.36 15.79
N ARG A 181 -7.97 18.26 14.51
CA ARG A 181 -9.02 17.31 14.07
C ARG A 181 -8.54 15.85 14.04
N HIS A 182 -7.24 15.64 13.83
CA HIS A 182 -6.64 14.32 13.69
C HIS A 182 -5.40 14.23 14.61
N PRO A 183 -5.61 14.04 15.92
CA PRO A 183 -4.54 14.17 16.92
C PRO A 183 -3.55 12.98 16.91
N THR A 184 -3.92 11.86 16.29
CA THR A 184 -3.04 10.68 16.20
C THR A 184 -2.47 10.53 14.79
N LEU A 185 -1.27 9.95 14.69
CA LEU A 185 -0.64 9.66 13.39
C LEU A 185 -1.51 8.73 12.53
N GLU A 186 -2.24 7.81 13.16
CA GLU A 186 -3.21 6.96 12.47
C GLU A 186 -4.35 7.77 11.86
N ALA A 187 -4.98 8.68 12.63
CA ALA A 187 -6.04 9.54 12.12
C ALA A 187 -5.55 10.42 10.96
N GLN A 188 -4.32 10.91 11.05
CA GLN A 188 -3.69 11.70 9.99
C GLN A 188 -3.42 10.84 8.74
N ALA A 189 -2.93 9.61 8.89
CA ALA A 189 -2.68 8.67 7.79
C ALA A 189 -3.98 8.29 7.05
N ARG A 190 -5.08 8.11 7.80
CA ARG A 190 -6.42 7.87 7.25
C ARG A 190 -6.89 9.05 6.40
N GLU A 191 -6.81 10.26 6.94
CA GLU A 191 -7.19 11.48 6.22
C GLU A 191 -6.29 11.71 5.00
N TRP A 192 -4.99 11.48 5.12
CA TRP A 192 -4.05 11.60 4.00
C TRP A 192 -4.37 10.58 2.90
N SER A 193 -4.59 9.32 3.26
CA SER A 193 -4.99 8.26 2.32
C SER A 193 -6.31 8.58 1.61
N LYS A 194 -7.27 9.19 2.32
CA LYS A 194 -8.54 9.65 1.74
C LYS A 194 -8.32 10.73 0.67
N ARG A 195 -7.42 11.69 0.92
CA ARG A 195 -7.08 12.75 -0.05
C ARG A 195 -6.36 12.22 -1.28
N ILE A 196 -5.48 11.23 -1.13
CA ILE A 196 -4.82 10.55 -2.26
C ILE A 196 -5.86 9.78 -3.10
N GLY A 197 -6.89 9.26 -2.44
CA GLY A 197 -7.96 8.51 -3.06
C GLY A 197 -7.63 7.02 -3.20
N PRO A 198 -8.31 6.30 -4.12
CA PRO A 198 -8.23 4.84 -4.18
C PRO A 198 -6.81 4.37 -4.50
N LYS A 199 -6.46 3.19 -3.98
CA LYS A 199 -5.21 2.48 -4.29
C LYS A 199 -5.20 2.08 -5.75
N SER A 200 -4.01 2.01 -6.34
CA SER A 200 -3.85 1.76 -7.77
C SER A 200 -3.01 0.52 -8.02
N ALA A 201 -3.52 -0.39 -8.87
CA ALA A 201 -2.72 -1.46 -9.47
C ALA A 201 -1.93 -0.98 -10.70
N ALA A 202 -2.31 0.17 -11.27
CA ALA A 202 -1.46 0.90 -12.22
C ALA A 202 -0.47 1.79 -11.47
N LEU A 203 0.69 2.09 -12.06
CA LEU A 203 1.72 2.89 -11.41
C LEU A 203 1.19 4.29 -11.02
N LEU A 204 1.11 4.53 -9.72
CA LEU A 204 0.71 5.78 -9.10
C LEU A 204 1.92 6.40 -8.41
N ASP A 205 2.18 7.67 -8.73
CA ASP A 205 3.12 8.50 -7.97
C ASP A 205 2.31 9.59 -7.27
N GLY A 206 2.35 9.58 -5.93
CA GLY A 206 1.49 10.41 -5.13
C GLY A 206 2.25 11.43 -4.29
N PRO A 207 1.52 12.17 -3.44
CA PRO A 207 2.03 13.34 -2.75
C PRO A 207 2.73 12.91 -1.46
N TRP A 208 3.72 12.04 -1.54
CA TRP A 208 4.46 11.59 -0.36
C TRP A 208 5.93 11.95 -0.45
N LYS A 209 6.53 12.12 0.73
CA LYS A 209 7.97 12.19 0.91
C LYS A 209 8.48 10.76 1.06
N GLU A 210 9.42 10.37 0.23
CA GLU A 210 10.08 9.08 0.31
C GLU A 210 11.38 9.19 1.07
N TRP A 211 11.73 8.12 1.78
CA TRP A 211 13.09 7.92 2.20
C TRP A 211 13.91 7.35 1.06
N ILE A 212 14.96 8.05 0.67
CA ILE A 212 15.81 7.66 -0.46
C ILE A 212 17.18 7.16 -0.01
N LEU A 213 17.74 6.25 -0.79
CA LEU A 213 19.13 5.84 -0.68
C LEU A 213 20.05 6.91 -1.32
N GLU A 214 21.16 7.22 -0.65
CA GLU A 214 22.12 8.26 -1.03
C GLU A 214 23.56 7.82 -0.68
N PRO A 215 24.59 8.15 -1.49
CA PRO A 215 25.98 7.74 -1.23
C PRO A 215 26.53 8.19 0.14
N GLY A 216 26.13 9.38 0.57
CA GLY A 216 26.63 10.01 1.79
C GLY A 216 25.78 9.75 3.04
N LEU A 217 24.92 8.73 3.06
CA LEU A 217 24.07 8.45 4.22
C LEU A 217 24.91 7.98 5.42
N ARG A 218 24.71 8.60 6.59
CA ARG A 218 25.33 8.16 7.84
C ARG A 218 24.36 7.27 8.62
N GLU A 219 24.90 6.44 9.51
CA GLU A 219 24.05 5.68 10.43
C GLU A 219 23.10 6.61 11.19
N ARG A 220 21.87 6.14 11.39
CA ARG A 220 20.76 6.88 12.02
C ARG A 220 20.32 8.15 11.31
N GLN A 221 20.85 8.45 10.13
CA GLN A 221 20.38 9.54 9.29
C GLN A 221 19.31 9.04 8.32
N ALA A 222 18.40 9.93 7.92
CA ALA A 222 17.51 9.71 6.79
C ALA A 222 17.61 10.87 5.79
N VAL A 223 17.34 10.57 4.52
CA VAL A 223 17.20 11.59 3.48
C VAL A 223 15.81 11.48 2.88
N SER A 224 15.03 12.56 3.01
CA SER A 224 13.71 12.65 2.37
C SER A 224 13.81 13.30 1.00
N TYR A 225 12.97 12.83 0.07
CA TYR A 225 12.82 13.39 -1.27
C TYR A 225 11.40 13.21 -1.78
N GLY A 226 10.92 14.11 -2.63
CA GLY A 226 9.63 13.96 -3.31
C GLY A 226 8.61 15.02 -2.91
N LEU A 227 7.35 14.62 -2.73
CA LEU A 227 6.21 15.53 -2.64
C LEU A 227 6.17 16.45 -3.88
N ARG A 228 5.73 15.87 -5.00
CA ARG A 228 5.79 16.50 -6.33
C ARG A 228 4.85 17.69 -6.48
N ARG A 229 5.26 18.63 -7.33
CA ARG A 229 4.45 19.72 -7.89
C ARG A 229 3.86 19.31 -9.25
N GLU A 230 2.91 20.09 -9.74
CA GLU A 230 2.28 19.85 -11.05
C GLU A 230 3.28 19.87 -12.20
N ASP A 231 4.30 20.72 -12.13
CA ASP A 231 5.39 20.81 -13.12
C ASP A 231 6.42 19.68 -13.00
N GLY A 232 6.27 18.77 -12.03
CA GLY A 232 7.17 17.66 -11.76
C GLY A 232 8.39 18.00 -10.90
N SER A 233 8.60 19.26 -10.53
CA SER A 233 9.55 19.63 -9.48
C SER A 233 9.09 19.12 -8.11
N VAL A 234 9.97 19.16 -7.10
CA VAL A 234 9.68 18.65 -5.76
C VAL A 234 9.58 19.78 -4.74
N TRP A 235 8.68 19.63 -3.77
CA TRP A 235 8.72 20.46 -2.55
C TRP A 235 9.85 20.02 -1.62
N GLN A 236 10.11 18.71 -1.54
CA GLN A 236 11.17 18.15 -0.73
C GLN A 236 12.36 17.77 -1.62
N GLU A 237 13.29 18.71 -1.79
CA GLU A 237 14.65 18.40 -2.24
C GLU A 237 15.36 17.51 -1.21
N PRO A 238 16.43 16.77 -1.59
CA PRO A 238 17.15 15.87 -0.69
C PRO A 238 17.52 16.54 0.64
N GLY A 239 16.79 16.18 1.70
CA GLY A 239 16.85 16.84 3.00
C GLY A 239 17.33 15.91 4.10
N ARG A 240 18.25 16.39 4.94
CA ARG A 240 18.92 15.64 6.03
C ARG A 240 18.52 16.10 7.44
N VAL A 241 17.42 16.84 7.53
CA VAL A 241 16.98 17.52 8.77
C VAL A 241 16.55 16.52 9.84
N HIS A 242 16.01 15.38 9.43
CA HIS A 242 15.45 14.37 10.32
C HIS A 242 16.37 13.16 10.46
N ASP A 243 16.32 12.53 11.64
CA ASP A 243 16.93 11.23 11.86
C ASP A 243 16.07 10.09 11.30
N ASP A 244 16.58 8.87 11.41
CA ASP A 244 15.92 7.66 10.92
C ASP A 244 14.70 7.22 11.73
N ALA A 245 14.40 7.85 12.88
CA ALA A 245 13.22 7.58 13.70
C ALA A 245 12.02 8.43 13.29
N HIS A 246 12.28 9.58 12.67
CA HIS A 246 11.24 10.51 12.26
C HIS A 246 10.30 9.89 11.24
N LYS A 247 9.01 10.21 11.37
CA LYS A 247 7.98 10.05 10.35
C LYS A 247 6.81 10.98 10.65
N ASP A 248 6.14 11.41 9.59
CA ASP A 248 4.86 12.08 9.67
C ASP A 248 3.88 11.45 8.67
N TRP A 249 2.64 11.91 8.64
CA TRP A 249 1.56 11.38 7.80
C TRP A 249 1.87 11.34 6.30
N SER A 250 2.82 12.15 5.83
CA SER A 250 3.20 12.25 4.41
C SER A 250 4.46 11.45 4.07
N GLN A 251 5.09 10.83 5.06
CA GLN A 251 6.29 10.02 4.88
C GLN A 251 5.92 8.57 4.57
N LEU A 252 5.60 8.30 3.30
CA LEU A 252 5.14 6.99 2.84
C LEU A 252 6.23 6.27 2.05
N TRP A 253 6.12 4.95 1.96
CA TRP A 253 7.09 4.12 1.26
C TRP A 253 6.45 3.32 0.13
N ALA A 254 6.84 3.61 -1.12
CA ALA A 254 6.56 2.78 -2.29
C ALA A 254 7.86 2.06 -2.70
N PRO A 255 8.05 0.79 -2.29
CA PRO A 255 9.33 0.09 -2.40
C PRO A 255 9.75 -0.23 -3.84
N VAL A 256 11.06 -0.45 -4.00
CA VAL A 256 11.67 -1.04 -5.19
C VAL A 256 12.04 -2.49 -4.90
N HIS A 257 11.79 -3.40 -5.83
CA HIS A 257 12.24 -4.77 -5.70
C HIS A 257 13.77 -4.86 -5.93
N ARG A 258 14.49 -5.58 -5.06
CA ARG A 258 15.95 -5.76 -5.07
C ARG A 258 16.48 -6.38 -6.36
N LYS A 259 15.76 -7.37 -6.91
CA LYS A 259 16.08 -7.95 -8.23
C LYS A 259 15.52 -7.11 -9.38
N ALA A 260 16.39 -6.74 -10.30
CA ALA A 260 16.09 -6.05 -11.56
C ALA A 260 16.77 -6.77 -12.74
N THR A 261 16.61 -6.25 -13.96
CA THR A 261 17.48 -6.65 -15.07
C THR A 261 18.29 -5.47 -15.59
N ARG A 262 19.52 -5.72 -16.03
CA ARG A 262 20.38 -4.78 -16.75
C ARG A 262 20.77 -5.40 -18.08
N ASP A 263 20.42 -4.75 -19.19
CA ASP A 263 20.67 -5.28 -20.55
C ASP A 263 20.15 -6.72 -20.72
N GLY A 264 18.97 -6.99 -20.15
CA GLY A 264 18.31 -8.30 -20.20
C GLY A 264 18.86 -9.37 -19.23
N LYS A 265 19.90 -9.07 -18.44
CA LYS A 265 20.45 -10.00 -17.44
C LYS A 265 19.96 -9.64 -16.03
N GLU A 266 19.58 -10.63 -15.24
CA GLU A 266 19.19 -10.40 -13.84
C GLU A 266 20.39 -9.83 -13.04
N VAL A 267 20.12 -8.81 -12.23
CA VAL A 267 21.08 -8.17 -11.32
C VAL A 267 20.47 -7.95 -9.95
N ASP A 268 21.31 -7.95 -8.92
CA ASP A 268 20.97 -7.49 -7.58
C ASP A 268 21.27 -5.98 -7.47
N LEU A 269 20.24 -5.18 -7.21
CA LEU A 269 20.38 -3.73 -7.10
C LEU A 269 21.26 -3.32 -5.92
N VAL A 270 21.33 -4.09 -4.83
CA VAL A 270 22.23 -3.75 -3.71
C VAL A 270 23.67 -3.82 -4.18
N ASP A 271 24.03 -4.81 -5.00
CA ASP A 271 25.39 -4.92 -5.55
C ASP A 271 25.69 -3.85 -6.60
N GLU A 272 24.73 -3.47 -7.44
CA GLU A 272 24.89 -2.36 -8.39
C GLU A 272 25.10 -1.03 -7.65
N LEU A 273 24.33 -0.78 -6.59
CA LEU A 273 24.42 0.43 -5.78
C LEU A 273 25.69 0.44 -4.91
N ALA A 274 26.14 -0.71 -4.41
CA ALA A 274 27.40 -0.84 -3.69
C ALA A 274 28.63 -0.60 -4.59
N ARG A 275 28.56 -0.99 -5.87
CA ARG A 275 29.64 -0.76 -6.85
C ARG A 275 29.80 0.70 -7.27
N GLY A 276 28.80 1.54 -7.07
CA GLY A 276 28.84 2.94 -7.49
C GLY A 276 28.14 3.23 -8.81
N SER A 277 26.86 2.87 -8.94
CA SER A 277 26.09 3.13 -10.15
C SER A 277 25.79 4.63 -10.31
N GLU A 278 26.44 5.28 -11.27
CA GLU A 278 26.21 6.72 -11.49
C GLU A 278 24.78 7.04 -11.92
N LEU A 279 24.18 6.18 -12.74
CA LEU A 279 22.81 6.37 -13.19
C LEU A 279 21.78 6.21 -12.06
N LEU A 280 21.96 5.20 -11.20
CA LEU A 280 20.97 4.91 -10.17
C LEU A 280 21.14 5.81 -8.95
N LEU A 281 22.36 6.16 -8.56
CA LEU A 281 22.64 6.73 -7.25
C LEU A 281 23.52 7.98 -7.28
N GLY A 282 24.32 8.22 -8.32
CA GLY A 282 25.29 9.31 -8.32
C GLY A 282 26.56 9.01 -7.50
N GLY A 283 26.86 7.72 -7.26
CA GLY A 283 27.93 7.27 -6.38
C GLY A 283 27.66 5.88 -5.82
N ALA A 284 28.40 5.48 -4.78
CA ALA A 284 28.30 4.17 -4.12
C ALA A 284 27.61 4.25 -2.76
N LEU A 285 26.84 3.21 -2.39
CA LEU A 285 26.28 3.12 -1.04
C LEU A 285 27.38 3.03 0.02
N PRO A 286 27.14 3.63 1.20
CA PRO A 286 28.07 3.52 2.30
C PRO A 286 28.12 2.07 2.82
N PRO A 287 29.31 1.54 3.23
CA PRO A 287 29.47 0.13 3.58
C PRO A 287 28.50 -0.40 4.63
N TRP A 288 28.20 0.39 5.68
CA TRP A 288 27.24 0.02 6.72
C TRP A 288 25.84 -0.25 6.15
N LEU A 289 25.43 0.52 5.14
CA LEU A 289 24.10 0.39 4.55
C LEU A 289 24.06 -0.81 3.60
N VAL A 290 25.16 -1.11 2.91
CA VAL A 290 25.29 -2.34 2.13
C VAL A 290 25.15 -3.58 3.03
N GLU A 291 25.77 -3.57 4.21
CA GLU A 291 25.62 -4.64 5.20
C GLU A 291 24.18 -4.78 5.68
N VAL A 292 23.49 -3.66 5.94
CA VAL A 292 22.08 -3.67 6.34
C VAL A 292 21.13 -4.21 5.28
N LEU A 293 21.42 -3.96 4.00
CA LEU A 293 20.54 -4.32 2.87
C LEU A 293 20.83 -5.70 2.27
N ARG A 294 21.91 -6.35 2.67
CA ARG A 294 22.29 -7.70 2.20
C ARG A 294 21.54 -8.79 2.92
#